data_AF-A0A533Y3W4-F1
#
_entry.id   AF-A0A533Y3W4-F1
#
_cell.length_a   1.000
_cell.length_b   1.000
_cell.length_c   1.000
_cell.angle_alpha   90.00
_cell.angle_beta   90.00
_cell.angle_gamma   90.00
#
_symmetry.space_group_name_H-M   'P 1'
#
loop_
_entity.id
_entity.type
_entity.pdbx_description
1 polymer ?
#
loop_
_entity_poly.entity_id
_entity_poly.type
_entity_poly.pdbx_seq_one_letter_code
_entity_poly.pdbx_strand_id
1 'polypeptide(L)'
;GVRNLFVAGETSGGLHGRNRLMGNSLLDLMVFGKRAGITAATRTTSMKQGKLTLEHVKRFREEARKHGVSSGIVSPMLFPAYARKE
;
A
#
# COMPACT_ATOMS: atom_id res chain seq x y z
N GLY A 1 -3.31 -9.39 -9.37
CA GLY A 1 -2.44 -8.94 -8.27
C GLY A 1 -1.15 -8.36 -8.82
N VAL A 2 -0.51 -7.45 -8.09
CA VAL A 2 0.78 -6.87 -8.48
C VAL A 2 1.92 -7.77 -7.98
N ARG A 3 2.88 -8.11 -8.84
CA ARG A 3 4.01 -8.99 -8.47
C ARG A 3 4.88 -8.31 -7.40
N ASN A 4 5.28 -9.08 -6.39
CA ASN A 4 6.13 -8.64 -5.28
C ASN A 4 5.49 -7.53 -4.40
N LEU A 5 4.18 -7.30 -4.51
CA LEU A 5 3.42 -6.47 -3.58
C LEU A 5 2.67 -7.39 -2.61
N PHE A 6 2.99 -7.28 -1.34
CA PHE A 6 2.35 -8.03 -0.25
C PHE A 6 1.49 -7.09 0.58
N VAL A 7 0.36 -7.60 1.06
CA VAL A 7 -0.63 -6.84 1.82
C VAL A 7 -1.08 -7.70 3.01
N ALA A 8 -1.32 -7.07 4.16
CA ALA A 8 -1.85 -7.71 5.36
C ALA A 8 -2.76 -6.74 6.12
N GLY A 9 -3.54 -7.25 7.07
CA GLY A 9 -4.46 -6.46 7.89
C GLY A 9 -5.73 -6.07 7.13
N GLU A 10 -6.29 -4.90 7.42
CA GLU A 10 -7.60 -4.47 6.89
C GLU A 10 -7.64 -4.31 5.38
N THR A 11 -6.49 -4.04 4.76
CA THR A 11 -6.37 -3.94 3.29
C THR A 11 -6.30 -5.33 2.62
N SER A 12 -6.09 -6.40 3.40
CA SER A 12 -6.15 -7.78 2.92
C SER A 12 -7.57 -8.33 3.03
N GLY A 13 -8.07 -8.94 1.96
CA GLY A 13 -9.43 -9.49 1.88
C GLY A 13 -9.49 -11.01 1.97
N GLY A 14 -10.71 -11.56 1.97
CA GLY A 14 -10.99 -12.99 1.81
C GLY A 14 -11.10 -13.79 3.11
N LEU A 15 -10.47 -13.37 4.20
CA LEU A 15 -10.47 -14.10 5.47
C LEU A 15 -11.85 -14.15 6.16
N HIS A 16 -12.60 -13.06 6.10
CA HIS A 16 -13.86 -12.91 6.85
C HIS A 16 -15.12 -13.12 6.01
N GLY A 17 -14.98 -13.33 4.70
CA GLY A 17 -16.13 -13.38 3.79
C GLY A 17 -17.02 -12.15 3.94
N ARG A 18 -18.33 -12.36 4.13
CA ARG A 18 -19.33 -11.30 4.21
C ARG A 18 -19.48 -10.68 5.61
N ASN A 19 -19.04 -11.37 6.66
CA ASN A 19 -19.18 -10.90 8.04
C ASN A 19 -17.93 -11.23 8.87
N ARG A 20 -17.28 -10.19 9.40
CA ARG A 20 -16.15 -10.35 10.33
C ARG A 20 -16.68 -10.66 11.73
N LEU A 21 -16.32 -11.82 12.25
CA LEU A 21 -16.58 -12.18 13.65
C LEU A 21 -15.79 -11.28 14.60
N MET A 22 -16.45 -10.81 15.65
CA MET A 22 -15.88 -9.90 16.65
C MET A 22 -14.66 -10.54 17.34
N GLY A 23 -13.61 -9.75 17.58
CA GLY A 23 -12.40 -10.19 18.28
C GLY A 23 -11.27 -10.74 17.40
N ASN A 24 -11.52 -11.04 16.13
CA ASN A 24 -10.48 -11.62 15.25
C ASN A 24 -9.54 -10.58 14.63
N SER A 25 -9.94 -9.31 14.51
CA SER A 25 -9.18 -8.28 13.77
C SER A 25 -7.71 -8.15 14.20
N LEU A 26 -7.44 -8.23 15.51
CA LEU A 26 -6.08 -8.12 16.03
C LEU A 26 -5.26 -9.37 15.70
N LEU A 27 -5.88 -10.55 15.80
CA LEU A 27 -5.25 -11.81 15.43
C LEU A 27 -4.88 -11.83 13.94
N ASP A 28 -5.79 -11.33 13.09
CA ASP A 28 -5.57 -11.28 11.65
C ASP A 28 -4.38 -10.38 11.30
N LEU A 29 -4.34 -9.19 11.91
CA LEU A 29 -3.22 -8.27 11.73
C LEU A 29 -1.90 -8.91 12.13
N MET A 30 -1.84 -9.57 13.29
CA MET A 30 -0.60 -10.16 13.80
C MET A 30 -0.14 -11.37 12.97
N VAL A 31 -1.05 -12.28 12.64
CA VAL A 31 -0.73 -13.51 11.89
C VAL A 31 -0.38 -13.18 10.45
N PHE A 32 -1.24 -12.45 9.74
CA PHE A 32 -1.01 -12.14 8.33
C PHE A 32 0.06 -11.07 8.15
N GLY A 33 0.21 -10.14 9.11
CA GLY A 33 1.31 -9.18 9.13
C GLY A 33 2.67 -9.89 9.23
N LYS A 34 2.82 -10.83 10.17
CA LYS A 34 4.04 -11.64 10.28
C LYS A 34 4.32 -12.42 8.99
N ARG A 35 3.30 -13.08 8.42
CA ARG A 35 3.44 -13.84 7.17
C ARG A 35 3.85 -12.96 6.00
N ALA A 36 3.20 -11.82 5.81
CA ALA A 36 3.52 -10.88 4.74
C ALA A 36 4.93 -10.32 4.91
N GLY A 37 5.33 -9.97 6.13
CA GLY A 37 6.68 -9.49 6.44
C GLY A 37 7.77 -10.51 6.11
N ILE A 38 7.63 -11.75 6.60
CA ILE A 38 8.59 -12.84 6.30
C ILE A 38 8.64 -13.09 4.80
N THR A 39 7.48 -13.19 4.13
CA THR A 39 7.43 -13.46 2.70
C THR A 39 8.08 -12.34 1.88
N ALA A 40 7.82 -11.08 2.23
CA ALA A 40 8.46 -9.94 1.59
C ALA A 40 9.98 -9.95 1.80
N ALA A 41 10.44 -10.20 3.02
CA ALA A 41 11.87 -10.28 3.34
C ALA A 41 12.59 -11.44 2.63
N THR A 42 11.99 -12.62 2.56
CA THR A 42 12.55 -13.73 1.77
C THR A 42 12.51 -13.42 0.28
N ARG A 43 11.48 -12.71 -0.19
CA ARG A 43 11.37 -12.37 -1.61
C ARG A 43 12.48 -11.42 -2.05
N THR A 44 12.88 -10.45 -1.23
CA THR A 44 13.94 -9.51 -1.58
C THR A 44 15.30 -10.17 -1.78
N THR A 45 15.61 -11.27 -1.08
CA THR A 45 16.89 -11.99 -1.25
C THR A 45 16.99 -12.71 -2.59
N SER A 46 15.86 -13.17 -3.14
CA SER A 46 15.78 -13.86 -4.43
C SER A 46 15.62 -12.92 -5.64
N MET A 47 15.58 -11.61 -5.41
CA MET A 47 15.28 -10.61 -6.43
C MET A 47 16.50 -9.78 -6.81
N LYS A 48 16.71 -9.59 -8.12
CA LYS A 48 17.65 -8.59 -8.62
C LYS A 48 17.09 -7.20 -8.38
N GLN A 49 17.77 -6.40 -7.57
CA GLN A 49 17.40 -5.01 -7.33
C GLN A 49 17.85 -4.15 -8.52
N GLY A 50 16.93 -3.33 -9.04
CA GLY A 50 17.24 -2.31 -10.05
C GLY A 50 17.72 -1.01 -9.40
N LYS A 51 18.03 0.00 -10.23
CA LYS A 51 18.28 1.36 -9.73
C LYS A 51 16.98 1.89 -9.10
N LEU A 52 17.10 2.59 -7.97
CA LEU A 52 15.97 3.28 -7.35
C LEU A 52 15.65 4.52 -8.17
N THR A 53 14.46 4.56 -8.78
CA THR A 53 14.07 5.64 -9.66
C THR A 53 12.60 6.06 -9.48
N LEU A 54 12.29 7.29 -9.90
CA LEU A 54 10.94 7.88 -9.79
C LEU A 54 10.17 7.82 -11.12
N GLU A 55 10.64 7.02 -12.07
CA GLU A 55 10.10 6.93 -13.43
C GLU A 55 8.63 6.51 -13.43
N HIS A 56 8.22 5.67 -12.47
CA HIS A 56 6.83 5.28 -12.31
C HIS A 56 5.92 6.49 -11.96
N VAL A 57 6.40 7.40 -11.10
CA VAL A 57 5.67 8.62 -10.73
C VAL A 57 5.58 9.58 -11.91
N LYS A 58 6.69 9.76 -12.64
CA LYS A 58 6.72 10.60 -13.85
C LYS A 58 5.72 10.11 -14.89
N ARG A 59 5.75 8.81 -15.19
CA ARG A 59 4.82 8.15 -16.11
C ARG A 59 3.37 8.35 -15.69
N PHE A 60 3.05 8.10 -14.43
CA PHE A 60 1.71 8.30 -13.89
C PHE A 60 1.23 9.76 -14.04
N ARG A 61 2.07 10.74 -13.71
CA ARG A 61 1.75 12.16 -13.85
C ARG A 61 1.53 12.58 -15.31
N GLU A 62 2.33 12.05 -16.22
CA GLU A 62 2.16 12.27 -17.66
C GLU A 62 0.84 11.70 -18.17
N GLU A 63 0.48 10.48 -17.77
CA GLU A 63 -0.80 9.86 -18.10
C GLU A 63 -1.99 10.64 -17.51
N ALA A 64 -1.89 11.05 -16.24
CA ALA A 64 -2.91 11.87 -15.59
C ALA A 64 -3.13 13.19 -16.36
N ARG A 65 -2.04 13.87 -16.74
CA ARG A 65 -2.09 15.10 -17.54
C ARG A 65 -2.74 14.88 -18.91
N LYS A 66 -2.44 13.77 -19.60
CA LYS A 66 -3.08 13.42 -20.88
C LYS A 66 -4.60 13.30 -20.76
N HIS A 67 -5.11 12.90 -19.59
CA HIS A 67 -6.54 12.75 -19.32
C HIS A 67 -7.15 13.97 -18.60
N GLY A 68 -6.45 15.11 -18.57
CA GLY A 68 -6.93 16.33 -17.89
C GLY A 68 -6.98 16.23 -16.37
N VAL A 69 -6.42 15.18 -15.76
CA VAL A 69 -6.36 14.99 -14.32
C VAL A 69 -5.11 15.70 -13.79
N SER A 70 -5.22 17.00 -13.56
CA SER A 70 -4.19 17.77 -12.85
C SER A 70 -4.62 17.97 -11.40
N SER A 71 -4.12 17.14 -10.49
CA SER A 71 -4.19 17.43 -9.06
C SER A 71 -3.03 18.37 -8.71
N GLY A 72 -3.32 19.54 -8.15
CA GLY A 72 -2.31 20.42 -7.53
C GLY A 72 -1.68 19.81 -6.27
N ILE A 73 -2.15 18.63 -5.85
CA ILE A 73 -1.67 17.88 -4.70
C ILE A 73 -0.42 17.11 -5.12
N VAL A 74 0.74 17.59 -4.67
CA VAL A 74 2.06 17.02 -4.99
C VAL A 74 2.46 15.85 -4.09
N SER A 75 1.81 15.71 -2.93
CA SER A 75 2.07 14.68 -1.92
C SER A 75 0.76 14.20 -1.30
N PRO A 76 0.70 12.96 -0.77
CA PRO A 76 -0.43 12.53 0.05
C PRO A 76 -0.71 13.53 1.17
N MET A 77 -1.99 13.81 1.44
CA MET A 77 -2.39 14.62 2.59
C MET A 77 -2.13 13.81 3.86
N LEU A 78 -1.00 14.06 4.51
CA LEU A 78 -0.65 13.39 5.77
C LEU A 78 -1.41 13.99 6.96
N PHE A 79 -1.59 15.32 6.94
CA PHE A 79 -2.32 16.05 7.96
C PHE A 79 -3.44 16.86 7.30
N PRO A 80 -4.70 16.57 7.65
CA PRO A 80 -5.82 17.40 7.24
C PRO A 80 -5.68 18.83 7.77
N ALA A 81 -6.36 19.78 7.14
CA ALA A 81 -6.31 21.19 7.55
C ALA A 81 -6.67 21.39 9.04
N TYR A 82 -7.60 20.59 9.57
CA TYR A 82 -8.04 20.63 10.97
C TYR A 82 -7.04 20.02 11.97
N ALA A 83 -6.01 19.30 11.51
CA ALA A 83 -4.99 18.72 12.38
C ALA A 83 -3.90 19.74 12.76
N ARG A 84 -3.82 20.87 12.06
CA ARG A 84 -3.01 22.01 12.46
C ARG A 84 -3.82 22.86 13.44
N LYS A 85 -3.59 22.68 14.74
CA LYS A 85 -3.88 23.75 15.71
C LYS A 85 -2.80 24.82 15.51
N GLU A 86 -3.24 26.08 15.46
CA GLU A 86 -2.33 27.24 15.51
C GLU A 86 -1.39 27.17 16.72
#